data_AF-A0A453NVY1-F1
#
_entry.id   AF-A0A453NVY1-F1
#
_cell.length_a   1.000
_cell.length_b   1.000
_cell.length_c   1.000
_cell.angle_alpha   90.00
_cell.angle_beta   90.00
_cell.angle_gamma   90.00
#
_symmetry.space_group_name_H-M   'P 1'
#
loop_
_entity.id
_entity.type
_entity.pdbx_description
1 polymer ?
#
loop_
_entity_poly.entity_id
_entity_poly.type
_entity_poly.pdbx_seq_one_letter_code
_entity_poly.pdbx_strand_id
1 'polypeptide(L)'
;MIQKKHGMIINLSSGWGRSAAAEVAPYCASKWAIEGLTRSLAKELPPGLAAIALSPGVVNTDMLTSCFGSSAALYQSTEQWAPKAATMILSLSLEDNGASLTV
;
A
#
# COMPACT_ATOMS: atom_id res chain seq x y z
N MET A 1 -17.55 -7.06 -7.19
CA MET A 1 -16.88 -6.20 -8.19
C MET A 1 -17.09 -6.73 -9.61
N ILE A 2 -16.69 -7.98 -9.93
CA ILE A 2 -16.84 -8.59 -11.27
C ILE A 2 -18.26 -8.48 -11.85
N GLN A 3 -19.29 -8.98 -11.15
CA GLN A 3 -20.69 -8.87 -11.62
C GLN A 3 -21.18 -7.42 -11.76
N LYS A 4 -20.66 -6.51 -10.92
CA LYS A 4 -20.99 -5.08 -10.96
C LYS A 4 -20.17 -4.31 -12.01
N LYS A 5 -19.18 -4.95 -12.65
CA LYS A 5 -18.22 -4.36 -13.61
C LYS A 5 -17.57 -3.07 -13.12
N HIS A 6 -17.41 -2.93 -11.81
CA HIS A 6 -16.88 -1.74 -11.16
C HIS A 6 -16.26 -2.09 -9.80
N GLY A 7 -15.12 -1.47 -9.49
CA GLY A 7 -14.43 -1.57 -8.19
C GLY A 7 -12.92 -1.49 -8.29
N MET A 8 -12.27 -1.25 -7.16
CA MET A 8 -10.82 -1.11 -7.06
C MET A 8 -10.30 -1.96 -5.90
N ILE A 9 -9.16 -2.62 -6.13
CA ILE A 9 -8.43 -3.39 -5.12
C ILE A 9 -7.22 -2.56 -4.70
N ILE A 10 -7.14 -2.24 -3.41
CA ILE A 10 -5.99 -1.54 -2.83
C ILE A 10 -5.21 -2.54 -1.98
N ASN A 11 -4.02 -2.92 -2.44
CA ASN A 11 -3.13 -3.82 -1.73
C ASN A 11 -2.11 -3.03 -0.91
N LEU A 12 -1.99 -3.30 0.39
CA LEU A 12 -1.03 -2.58 1.22
C LEU A 12 0.41 -3.10 1.06
N SER A 13 1.21 -2.29 0.37
CA SER A 13 2.65 -2.46 0.17
C SER A 13 3.44 -1.75 1.28
N SER A 14 4.63 -1.25 0.96
CA SER A 14 5.54 -0.45 1.80
C SER A 14 6.52 0.32 0.90
N GLY A 15 7.23 1.31 1.44
CA GLY A 15 8.43 1.84 0.79
C GLY A 15 9.42 0.73 0.45
N TRP A 16 9.54 -0.25 1.36
CA TRP A 16 10.35 -1.46 1.18
C TRP A 16 9.72 -2.54 0.28
N GLY A 17 8.59 -2.25 -0.38
CA GLY A 17 8.12 -3.00 -1.54
C GLY A 17 8.78 -2.56 -2.85
N ARG A 18 9.47 -1.41 -2.83
CA ARG A 18 10.14 -0.79 -4.00
C ARG A 18 11.61 -0.46 -3.73
N SER A 19 12.06 -0.63 -2.49
CA SER A 19 13.45 -0.55 -2.05
C SER A 19 13.75 -1.70 -1.09
N ALA A 20 14.93 -1.73 -0.49
CA ALA A 20 15.33 -2.77 0.46
C ALA A 20 16.08 -2.17 1.65
N ALA A 21 16.09 -2.92 2.76
CA ALA A 21 16.86 -2.62 3.96
C ALA A 21 17.49 -3.89 4.53
N ALA A 22 18.63 -3.75 5.20
CA ALA A 22 19.28 -4.86 5.89
C ALA A 22 18.41 -5.40 7.04
N GLU A 23 18.62 -6.66 7.43
CA GLU A 23 17.99 -7.33 8.58
C GLU A 23 16.46 -7.54 8.50
N VAL A 24 15.82 -7.08 7.42
CA VAL A 24 14.36 -7.23 7.19
C VAL A 24 14.04 -7.90 5.85
N ALA A 25 14.95 -8.73 5.35
CA ALA A 25 14.84 -9.34 4.02
C ALA A 25 13.50 -10.08 3.76
N PRO A 26 12.93 -10.88 4.69
CA PRO A 26 11.63 -11.50 4.47
C PRO A 26 10.49 -10.48 4.33
N TYR A 27 10.54 -9.40 5.11
CA TYR A 27 9.55 -8.32 5.02
C TYR A 27 9.65 -7.60 3.67
N CYS A 28 10.86 -7.18 3.27
CA CYS A 28 11.10 -6.60 1.94
C CYS A 28 10.59 -7.52 0.83
N ALA A 29 10.96 -8.80 0.85
CA ALA A 29 10.53 -9.78 -0.15
C ALA A 29 9.00 -9.88 -0.23
N SER A 30 8.32 -9.95 0.91
CA SER A 30 6.85 -9.99 0.95
C SER A 30 6.21 -8.74 0.35
N LYS A 31 6.77 -7.55 0.57
CA LYS A 31 6.22 -6.30 0.05
C LYS A 31 6.53 -6.11 -1.43
N TRP A 32 7.68 -6.58 -1.92
CA TRP A 32 7.96 -6.71 -3.35
C TRP A 32 6.99 -7.68 -4.04
N ALA A 33 6.63 -8.78 -3.38
CA ALA A 33 5.63 -9.71 -3.89
C ALA A 33 4.25 -9.05 -4.05
N ILE A 34 3.83 -8.19 -3.11
CA ILE A 34 2.59 -7.42 -3.22
C ILE A 34 2.62 -6.46 -4.42
N GLU A 35 3.74 -5.76 -4.66
CA GLU A 35 3.90 -4.89 -5.83
C GLU A 35 3.80 -5.69 -7.15
N GLY A 36 4.49 -6.84 -7.22
CA GLY A 36 4.43 -7.73 -8.37
C GLY A 36 3.02 -8.27 -8.62
N LEU A 37 2.37 -8.80 -7.58
CA LEU A 37 1.01 -9.30 -7.62
C LEU A 37 0.03 -8.24 -8.12
N THR A 38 0.13 -7.02 -7.59
CA THR A 38 -0.77 -5.92 -7.96
C THR A 38 -0.61 -5.58 -9.43
N ARG A 39 0.62 -5.45 -9.93
CA ARG A 39 0.87 -5.13 -11.35
C ARG A 39 0.44 -6.24 -12.29
N SER A 40 0.61 -7.50 -11.92
CA SER A 40 0.09 -8.62 -12.71
C SER A 40 -1.43 -8.61 -12.73
N LEU A 41 -2.08 -8.47 -11.57
CA LEU A 41 -3.53 -8.41 -11.47
C LEU A 41 -4.11 -7.24 -12.28
N ALA A 42 -3.48 -6.07 -12.23
CA ALA A 42 -3.89 -4.90 -13.02
C ALA A 42 -3.94 -5.18 -14.54
N LYS A 43 -3.08 -6.07 -15.05
CA LYS A 43 -3.07 -6.50 -16.46
C LYS A 43 -4.11 -7.57 -16.78
N GLU A 44 -4.53 -8.35 -15.79
CA GLU A 44 -5.49 -9.44 -15.93
C GLU A 44 -6.94 -9.00 -15.70
N LEU A 45 -7.15 -7.89 -14.98
CA LEU A 45 -8.47 -7.40 -14.64
C LEU A 45 -9.25 -6.91 -15.88
N PRO A 46 -10.55 -7.23 -15.98
CA PRO A 46 -11.39 -6.72 -17.05
C PRO A 46 -11.66 -5.21 -16.89
N PRO A 47 -12.11 -4.53 -17.96
CA PRO A 47 -12.48 -3.11 -17.89
C PRO A 47 -13.46 -2.80 -16.75
N GLY A 48 -13.28 -1.63 -16.14
CA GLY A 48 -14.06 -1.20 -14.98
C GLY A 48 -13.48 -1.64 -13.63
N LEU A 49 -12.41 -2.42 -13.63
CA LEU A 49 -11.68 -2.81 -12.42
C LEU A 49 -10.24 -2.31 -12.44
N ALA A 50 -9.72 -2.03 -11.25
CA ALA A 50 -8.31 -1.68 -11.07
C ALA A 50 -7.70 -2.36 -9.84
N ALA A 51 -6.39 -2.58 -9.88
CA ALA A 51 -5.59 -2.99 -8.73
C ALA A 51 -4.44 -2.00 -8.53
N ILE A 52 -4.25 -1.54 -7.29
CA ILE A 52 -3.28 -0.50 -6.94
C ILE A 52 -2.52 -0.93 -5.68
N ALA A 53 -1.21 -0.75 -5.69
CA ALA A 53 -0.37 -0.97 -4.52
C ALA A 53 -0.23 0.35 -3.78
N LEU A 54 -0.52 0.34 -2.48
CA LEU A 54 -0.45 1.53 -1.63
C LEU A 54 0.50 1.29 -0.46
N SER A 55 1.56 2.10 -0.40
CA SER A 55 2.45 2.15 0.75
C SER A 55 1.92 3.16 1.77
N PRO A 56 1.71 2.78 3.03
CA PRO A 56 1.30 3.72 4.07
C PRO A 56 2.40 4.69 4.49
N GLY A 57 3.66 4.43 4.11
CA GLY A 57 4.81 5.12 4.69
C GLY A 57 5.11 4.59 6.09
N VAL A 58 5.76 5.42 6.92
CA VAL A 58 6.06 5.07 8.32
C VAL A 58 4.97 5.67 9.20
N VAL A 59 4.22 4.83 9.91
CA VAL A 59 3.08 5.20 10.74
C VAL A 59 3.27 4.59 12.12
N ASN A 60 3.08 5.42 13.16
CA ASN A 60 3.15 4.98 14.55
C ASN A 60 2.01 4.00 14.84
N THR A 61 2.35 2.71 14.81
CA THR A 61 1.48 1.56 14.99
C THR A 61 2.14 0.61 15.98
N ASP A 62 1.40 -0.37 16.50
CA ASP A 62 1.96 -1.40 17.38
C ASP A 62 3.10 -2.18 16.69
N MET A 63 2.97 -2.44 15.38
CA MET A 63 4.03 -3.08 14.59
C MET A 63 5.31 -2.22 14.58
N LEU A 64 5.19 -0.91 14.29
CA LEU A 64 6.35 -0.03 14.28
C LEU A 64 6.96 0.07 15.69
N THR A 65 6.13 0.18 16.72
CA THR A 65 6.56 0.21 18.13
C THR A 65 7.34 -1.04 18.50
N SER A 66 6.92 -2.23 18.05
CA SER A 66 7.64 -3.48 18.30
C SER A 66 9.04 -3.53 17.68
N CYS A 67 9.27 -2.78 16.59
CA CYS A 67 10.53 -2.76 15.86
C CYS A 67 11.43 -1.58 16.24
N PHE A 68 10.86 -0.41 16.55
CA PHE A 68 11.57 0.87 16.73
C PHE A 68 11.50 1.38 18.18
N GLY A 69 10.76 0.70 19.07
CA GLY A 69 10.56 1.11 20.45
C GLY A 69 9.94 2.51 20.55
N SER A 70 10.44 3.32 21.49
CA SER A 70 9.99 4.70 21.70
C SER A 70 10.18 5.61 20.48
N SER A 71 11.10 5.27 19.58
CA SER A 71 11.33 6.04 18.35
C SER A 71 10.15 5.97 17.37
N ALA A 72 9.22 5.02 17.52
CA ALA A 72 7.99 4.97 16.72
C ALA A 72 7.15 6.24 16.89
N ALA A 73 7.20 6.89 18.06
CA ALA A 73 6.50 8.14 18.35
C ALA A 73 7.01 9.35 17.56
N LEU A 74 8.17 9.24 16.88
CA LEU A 74 8.69 10.29 15.98
C LEU A 74 7.92 10.36 14.65
N TYR A 75 7.14 9.34 14.34
CA TYR A 75 6.36 9.24 13.11
C TYR A 75 4.88 9.60 13.34
N GLN A 76 4.20 9.97 12.26
CA GLN A 76 2.78 10.37 12.32
C GLN A 76 1.90 9.27 12.94
N SER A 77 0.89 9.68 13.71
CA SER A 77 -0.07 8.75 14.30
C SER A 77 -1.07 8.21 13.27
N THR A 78 -1.77 7.14 13.64
CA THR A 78 -2.86 6.58 12.83
C THR A 78 -3.98 7.59 12.58
N GLU A 79 -4.29 8.44 13.56
CA GLU A 79 -5.34 9.47 13.47
C GLU A 79 -4.95 10.59 12.49
N GLN A 80 -3.65 10.88 12.38
CA GLN A 80 -3.14 11.86 11.43
C GLN A 80 -3.01 11.27 10.01
N TRP A 81 -2.69 9.98 9.91
CA TRP A 81 -2.50 9.30 8.64
C TRP A 81 -3.83 8.94 7.96
N ALA A 82 -4.80 8.43 8.72
CA ALA A 82 -6.07 7.93 8.19
C ALA A 82 -6.83 8.93 7.29
N PRO A 83 -7.01 10.22 7.65
CA PRO A 83 -7.71 11.16 6.77
C PRO A 83 -6.96 11.42 5.46
N LYS A 84 -5.62 11.39 5.46
CA LYS A 84 -4.81 11.53 4.24
C LYS A 84 -4.99 10.33 3.33
N ALA A 85 -4.89 9.12 3.90
CA ALA A 85 -5.11 7.87 3.17
C ALA A 85 -6.52 7.81 2.59
N ALA A 86 -7.54 8.15 3.37
CA ALA A 86 -8.92 8.17 2.92
C ALA A 86 -9.13 9.15 1.76
N THR A 87 -8.59 10.38 1.88
CA THR A 87 -8.67 11.39 0.83
C THR A 87 -8.02 10.88 -0.46
N MET A 88 -6.83 10.31 -0.35
CA MET A 88 -6.11 9.75 -1.49
C MET A 88 -6.91 8.62 -2.14
N ILE A 89 -7.32 7.61 -1.37
CA ILE A 89 -8.07 6.45 -1.87
C ILE A 89 -9.37 6.89 -2.56
N LEU A 90 -10.09 7.87 -2.01
CA LEU A 90 -11.32 8.39 -2.59
C LEU A 90 -11.10 9.22 -3.86
N SER A 91 -9.88 9.72 -4.10
CA SER A 91 -9.52 10.42 -5.33
C SER A 91 -9.05 9.53 -6.48
N LEU A 92 -8.81 8.24 -6.22
CA LEU A 92 -8.30 7.31 -7.23
C LEU A 92 -9.36 6.97 -8.28
N SER A 93 -8.89 6.66 -9.48
CA SER A 93 -9.71 6.30 -10.63
C SER A 93 -9.18 5.06 -11.35
N LEU A 94 -9.85 4.67 -12.45
CA LEU A 94 -9.37 3.58 -13.30
C LEU A 94 -8.07 3.92 -14.03
N GLU A 95 -7.71 5.20 -14.15
CA GLU A 95 -6.44 5.63 -14.75
C GLU A 95 -5.23 5.24 -13.89
N ASP A 96 -5.45 5.03 -12.60
CA ASP A 96 -4.41 4.64 -11.65
C ASP A 96 -4.16 3.12 -11.62
N ASN A 97 -4.81 2.35 -12.50
CA ASN A 97 -4.67 0.89 -12.53
C ASN A 97 -3.20 0.45 -12.69
N GLY A 98 -2.71 -0.38 -11.76
CA GLY A 98 -1.34 -0.86 -11.70
C GLY A 98 -0.35 0.10 -11.06
N ALA A 99 -0.80 1.25 -10.54
CA ALA A 99 0.08 2.21 -9.88
C ALA A 99 0.63 1.69 -8.55
N SER A 100 1.81 2.20 -8.19
CA SER A 100 2.46 1.99 -6.90
C SER A 100 2.58 3.33 -6.17
N LEU A 101 1.68 3.56 -5.22
CA LEU A 101 1.47 4.85 -4.57
C LEU A 101 1.99 4.86 -3.13
N THR A 102 2.21 6.06 -2.59
CA THR A 102 2.53 6.27 -1.18
C THR A 102 1.59 7.33 -0.63
N VAL A 103 1.02 7.08 0.55
CA VAL A 103 0.24 8.07 1.30
C VAL A 103 1.15 9.12 1.93
#